data_AF-A0A291RTR1-F1
#
_entry.id   AF-A0A291RTR1-F1
#
_cell.length_a   1.000
_cell.length_b   1.000
_cell.length_c   1.000
_cell.angle_alpha   90.00
_cell.angle_beta   90.00
_cell.angle_gamma   90.00
#
_symmetry.space_group_name_H-M   'P 1'
#
loop_
_entity.id
_entity.type
_entity.pdbx_description
1 polymer ?
#
loop_
_entity_poly.entity_id
_entity_poly.type
_entity_poly.pdbx_seq_one_letter_code
_entity_poly.pdbx_strand_id
1 'polypeptide(L)' 'MTYLLALIAVVAVAVLCWKAFGPQRPPRITAGKTARRDRIIGPDDDPEFLWRISRQHRNRDTGSDS' A
#
# COMPACT_ATOMS: atom_id res chain seq x y z
N MET A 1 17.26 38.51 -27.09
CA MET A 1 15.97 37.78 -27.20
C MET A 1 16.18 36.27 -27.11
N THR A 2 17.07 35.68 -27.91
CA THR A 2 17.41 34.24 -27.86
C THR A 2 17.87 33.74 -26.49
N TYR A 3 18.65 34.55 -25.76
CA TYR A 3 19.09 34.23 -24.40
C TYR A 3 17.93 34.03 -23.40
N LEU A 4 16.84 34.80 -23.55
CA LEU A 4 15.65 34.65 -22.71
C LEU A 4 14.95 33.31 -22.97
N LEU A 5 14.81 32.95 -24.25
CA LEU A 5 14.23 31.68 -24.66
C LEU A 5 15.10 30.49 -24.21
N ALA A 6 16.42 30.62 -24.32
CA ALA A 6 17.36 29.61 -23.85
C ALA A 6 17.26 29.42 -22.33
N LEU A 7 17.15 30.51 -21.56
CA LEU A 7 16.96 30.44 -20.11
C LEU A 7 15.68 29.70 -19.73
N ILE A 8 14.56 30.01 -20.41
CA ILE A 8 13.27 29.36 -20.19
C ILE A 8 13.37 27.86 -20.50
N ALA A 9 14.01 27.49 -21.62
CA ALA A 9 14.20 26.09 -21.99
C ALA A 9 15.00 25.32 -20.93
N VAL A 10 16.08 25.90 -20.41
CA VAL A 10 16.89 25.29 -19.35
C VAL A 10 16.07 25.09 -18.07
N VAL A 11 15.30 26.10 -17.65
CA VAL A 11 14.42 25.99 -16.48
C VAL A 11 13.35 24.92 -16.68
N ALA A 12 12.72 24.86 -17.85
CA ALA A 12 11.71 23.86 -18.17
C ALA A 12 12.26 22.43 -18.08
N VAL A 13 13.48 22.19 -18.60
CA VAL A 13 14.16 20.89 -18.49
C VAL A 13 14.47 20.56 -17.03
N ALA A 14 15.00 21.50 -16.25
CA ALA A 14 15.28 21.27 -14.83
C ALA A 14 14.00 20.90 -14.05
N VAL A 15 12.88 21.59 -14.31
CA VAL A 15 11.58 21.27 -13.70
C VAL A 15 11.07 19.90 -14.14
N LEU A 16 11.24 19.53 -15.42
CA LEU A 16 10.83 18.22 -15.91
C LEU A 16 11.66 17.10 -15.27
N CYS A 17 12.98 17.28 -15.18
CA CYS A 17 13.87 16.37 -14.48
C CYS A 17 13.50 16.26 -12.99
N TRP A 18 13.18 17.37 -12.33
CA TRP A 18 12.70 17.35 -10.95
C TRP A 18 11.34 16.64 -10.82
N LYS A 19 10.45 16.75 -11.80
CA LYS A 19 9.14 16.08 -11.74
C LYS A 19 9.23 14.58 -12.04
N ALA A 20 10.16 14.17 -12.89
CA ALA A 20 10.41 12.77 -13.25
C ALA A 20 11.24 12.02 -12.20
N PHE A 21 12.26 12.69 -11.64
CA PHE A 21 13.23 12.09 -10.71
C PHE A 21 13.18 12.69 -9.30
N GLY A 22 12.27 13.62 -9.04
CA GLY A 22 12.11 14.23 -7.73
C GLY A 22 11.83 13.17 -6.66
N PRO A 23 12.03 13.52 -5.38
CA PRO A 23 11.95 12.58 -4.29
C PRO A 23 10.66 11.75 -4.41
N GLN A 24 10.81 10.47 -4.75
CA GLN A 24 9.75 9.49 -4.67
C GLN A 24 9.24 9.64 -3.23
N ARG A 25 8.04 10.22 -3.06
CA ARG A 25 7.43 10.27 -1.74
C ARG A 25 7.41 8.81 -1.29
N PRO A 26 8.13 8.43 -0.21
CA PRO A 26 8.06 7.06 0.29
C PRO A 26 6.58 6.74 0.39
N PRO A 27 6.13 5.56 -0.08
CA PRO A 27 4.71 5.25 -0.28
C PRO A 27 3.96 5.73 0.94
N ARG A 28 3.27 6.87 0.76
CA ARG A 28 2.54 7.49 1.84
C ARG A 28 1.49 6.46 2.17
N ILE A 29 1.57 5.86 3.35
CA ILE A 29 0.50 5.05 3.98
C ILE A 29 -0.72 5.97 4.27
N THR A 30 -0.96 6.99 3.45
CA THR A 30 -1.98 8.05 3.61
C THR A 30 -2.46 8.56 2.25
N ALA A 31 -2.63 7.67 1.28
CA ALA A 31 -3.60 7.86 0.21
C ALA A 31 -4.62 6.72 0.28
N GLY A 32 -5.48 6.80 1.30
CA GLY A 32 -6.74 6.07 1.27
C GLY A 32 -7.44 6.36 -0.06
N LYS A 33 -8.08 5.33 -0.62
CA LYS A 33 -8.95 5.36 -1.81
C LYS A 33 -8.36 4.89 -3.15
N THR A 34 -7.39 3.96 -3.22
CA THR A 34 -7.30 3.08 -4.42
C THR A 34 -6.59 1.72 -4.27
N ALA A 35 -6.20 1.26 -3.07
CA ALA A 35 -5.61 -0.07 -2.91
C ALA A 35 -6.62 -1.15 -2.45
N ARG A 36 -7.91 -0.95 -2.73
CA ARG A 36 -8.98 -1.95 -2.50
C ARG A 36 -9.22 -2.77 -3.77
N ARG A 37 -8.17 -3.26 -4.40
CA ARG A 37 -8.29 -4.30 -5.42
C ARG A 37 -7.24 -5.34 -5.11
N ASP A 38 -7.74 -6.37 -4.46
CA ASP A 38 -7.13 -7.69 -4.40
C ASP A 38 -5.77 -7.76 -3.70
N ARG A 39 -5.75 -7.31 -2.42
CA ARG A 39 -4.75 -7.89 -1.52
C ARG A 39 -5.17 -9.34 -1.35
N ILE A 40 -4.44 -10.25 -1.98
CA ILE A 40 -4.53 -11.69 -1.74
C ILE A 40 -4.24 -11.86 -0.24
N ILE A 41 -5.30 -11.87 0.56
CA ILE A 41 -5.23 -12.10 2.00
C ILE A 41 -4.94 -13.59 2.15
N GLY A 42 -3.82 -13.91 2.79
CA GLY A 42 -3.49 -15.30 3.08
C GLY A 42 -4.58 -15.92 3.96
N PRO A 43 -4.79 -17.24 3.91
CA PRO A 43 -5.79 -17.92 4.75
C PRO A 43 -5.66 -17.59 6.24
N ASP A 44 -4.44 -17.31 6.71
CA ASP A 44 -4.14 -16.96 8.11
C ASP A 44 -4.65 -15.57 8.53
N ASP A 45 -4.86 -14.67 7.57
CA ASP A 45 -5.32 -13.29 7.77
C ASP A 45 -6.84 -13.14 7.54
N ASP A 46 -7.55 -14.23 7.21
CA ASP A 46 -9.02 -14.23 7.10
C ASP A 46 -9.66 -14.36 8.50
N PRO A 47 -10.45 -13.39 8.96
CA PRO A 47 -11.15 -13.48 10.25
C PRO A 47 -12.03 -14.73 10.36
N GLU A 48 -12.62 -15.21 9.26
CA GLU A 48 -13.47 -16.40 9.28
C GLU A 48 -12.66 -17.68 9.57
N PHE A 49 -11.41 -17.75 9.10
CA PHE A 49 -10.54 -18.91 9.33
C PHE A 49 -10.10 -18.99 10.81
N LEU A 50 -9.67 -17.87 11.39
CA LEU A 50 -9.31 -17.79 12.81
C LEU A 50 -10.50 -18.11 13.72
N TRP A 51 -11.70 -17.66 13.34
CA TRP A 51 -12.92 -17.98 14.09
C TRP A 51 -13.21 -19.48 14.10
N ARG A 52 -13.03 -20.17 12.96
CA ARG A 52 -13.19 -21.63 12.88
C ARG A 52 -12.21 -22.39 13.77
N ILE A 53 -10.93 -21.99 13.80
CA ILE A 53 -9.91 -22.60 14.68
C ILE A 53 -10.27 -22.39 16.16
N SER A 54 -10.62 -21.15 16.53
CA SER A 54 -10.96 -20.82 17.92
C SER A 54 -12.14 -21.63 18.45
N ARG A 55 -13.13 -21.88 17.57
CA ARG A 55 -14.32 -22.68 17.89
C ARG A 55 -14.00 -24.17 18.04
N GLN A 56 -13.13 -24.71 17.19
CA GLN A 56 -12.67 -26.10 17.32
C GLN A 56 -11.87 -26.31 18.61
N HIS A 57 -10.97 -25.39 18.95
CA HIS A 57 -10.20 -25.46 20.19
C HIS A 57 -11.12 -25.44 21.41
N ARG A 58 -12.07 -24.49 21.44
CA ARG A 58 -13.07 -24.40 22.52
C ARG A 58 -13.87 -25.67 22.70
N ASN A 59 -14.35 -26.29 21.61
CA ASN A 59 -15.16 -27.51 21.69
C ASN A 59 -14.34 -28.72 22.18
N ARG A 60 -13.07 -28.81 21.76
CA ARG A 60 -12.16 -29.87 22.22
C ARG A 60 -11.88 -29.76 23.72
N ASP A 61 -11.70 -28.54 24.23
CA ASP A 61 -11.45 -28.28 25.66
C ASP A 61 -12.70 -28.59 26.52
N THR A 62 -13.91 -28.40 25.98
CA THR A 62 -15.16 -28.72 26.69
C THR A 62 -15.56 -30.19 26.61
N GLY A 63 -14.97 -30.96 25.69
CA GLY A 63 -15.23 -32.40 25.52
C GLY A 63 -14.26 -33.32 26.27
N SER A 64 -13.25 -32.77 26.94
CA SER A 64 -12.29 -33.54 27.77
C SER A 64 -12.69 -33.65 29.23
N ASP A 65 -13.91 -33.26 29.58
CA ASP A 65 -14.45 -33.27 30.94
C ASP A 65 -15.85 -33.92 30.95
N SER A 66 -15.97 -35.16 30.45
CA SER A 66 -17.02 -36.18 30.76
C SER A 66 -16.87 -37.44 29.91
#